data_AF-A0AAD5JRP6-F1
#
_entry.id   AF-A0AAD5JRP6-F1
#
_cell.length_a   1.000
_cell.length_b   1.000
_cell.length_c   1.000
_cell.angle_alpha   90.00
_cell.angle_beta   90.00
_cell.angle_gamma   90.00
#
_symmetry.space_group_name_H-M   'P 1'
#
loop_
_entity.id
_entity.type
_entity.pdbx_description
1 polymer ?
#
loop_
_entity_poly.entity_id
_entity_poly.type
_entity_poly.pdbx_seq_one_letter_code
_entity_poly.pdbx_strand_id
1 'polypeptide(L)'
;MKDSSVKSTMRLIDLSISGSQTREKILLSPRDFGYSDEILCMTEWTVGHRDRTYRYICLGIGQKNMSNRSRIRKIGTERGVLMLYRLKSTDRNTSTDTPSPTLTTPTEGLNHYTLRAVWNQEHFPGGIFAICPHPAGLLFSAGPVLHLYQLDPRQGKLVEITRKALRFLITSIHVNDDKICVTCQNDSISFYTYNEEERKLDFWKSDTTARTVHHSVFINNQIAVGASQSGGLIALRDDPDDRSFEQRLLSVFSFHYPDIIIRPTLGSLLPRNFLEASKHGPNIASHVIPWTTASEGDMSLPPQGSIEPIMGSTVSGGLMTVHRISPLLFDLFSCLQDRLVHYGSSVFIPLGSAKDFYWFRGFGGTQKPKDRQRNVIYGDLLVLYLRLSPEQQQDVIQLDIHGMNGADNNRNNYSFTHTQRPISFLNAMRAYLKSCPALDDHGNKLKNVLVTESMATTTENEDDDDHAHDIDEEEEEEELLYTYSLELALVMDRLLRAMERYC
;
A
#
# COMPACT_ATOMS: atom_id res chain seq x y z
N MET A 1 -0.87 25.91 -32.86
CA MET A 1 -0.14 25.25 -31.76
C MET A 1 0.39 23.93 -32.31
N LYS A 2 1.71 23.75 -32.39
CA LYS A 2 2.29 22.42 -32.63
C LYS A 2 2.05 21.63 -31.35
N ASP A 3 1.24 20.59 -31.40
CA ASP A 3 1.19 19.60 -30.32
C ASP A 3 2.59 19.01 -30.20
N SER A 4 3.35 19.46 -29.22
CA SER A 4 4.56 18.77 -28.77
C SER A 4 4.08 17.50 -28.05
N SER A 5 3.71 16.49 -28.81
CA SER A 5 3.43 15.16 -28.27
C SER A 5 4.68 14.70 -27.53
N VAL A 6 4.61 14.66 -26.21
CA VAL A 6 5.68 14.15 -25.36
C VAL A 6 5.93 12.72 -25.81
N LYS A 7 7.14 12.45 -26.30
CA LYS A 7 7.53 11.11 -26.72
C LYS A 7 8.08 10.36 -25.52
N SER A 8 7.67 9.11 -25.38
CA SER A 8 8.15 8.22 -24.33
C SER A 8 9.67 7.98 -24.45
N THR A 9 10.35 7.89 -23.31
CA THR A 9 11.76 7.50 -23.21
C THR A 9 11.94 6.54 -22.06
N MET A 10 12.91 5.63 -22.17
CA MET A 10 13.26 4.74 -21.07
C MET A 10 14.70 4.95 -20.66
N ARG A 11 14.90 5.21 -19.37
CA ARG A 11 16.21 5.49 -18.77
C ARG A 11 16.53 4.42 -17.74
N LEU A 12 17.80 4.07 -17.66
CA LEU A 12 18.38 3.36 -16.54
C LEU A 12 18.95 4.40 -15.59
N ILE A 13 18.57 4.29 -14.32
CA ILE A 13 19.06 5.15 -13.25
C ILE A 13 19.90 4.25 -12.36
N ASP A 14 21.18 4.58 -12.20
CA ASP A 14 22.07 3.86 -11.29
C ASP A 14 22.00 4.51 -9.91
N LEU A 15 21.46 3.77 -8.95
CA LEU A 15 21.26 4.24 -7.57
C LEU A 15 22.49 3.99 -6.69
N SER A 16 23.54 3.31 -7.17
CA SER A 16 24.73 3.04 -6.35
C SER A 16 25.66 4.24 -6.20
N ILE A 17 25.37 5.34 -6.89
CA ILE A 17 26.16 6.58 -6.83
C ILE A 17 25.37 7.57 -5.98
N SER A 18 25.72 7.65 -4.70
CA SER A 18 25.17 8.64 -3.75
C SER A 18 25.63 10.05 -4.13
N GLY A 19 24.72 11.03 -4.16
CA GLY A 19 24.99 12.45 -4.44
C GLY A 19 24.26 13.01 -5.67
N SER A 20 24.31 14.34 -5.85
CA SER A 20 23.60 15.13 -6.88
C SER A 20 23.89 14.77 -8.35
N GLN A 21 24.68 13.73 -8.61
CA GLN A 21 24.96 13.19 -9.93
C GLN A 21 24.39 11.78 -10.07
N THR A 22 23.05 11.66 -10.02
CA THR A 22 22.40 10.43 -10.47
C THR A 22 22.78 10.20 -11.94
N ARG A 23 23.59 9.18 -12.21
CA ARG A 23 24.04 8.90 -13.58
C ARG A 23 22.93 8.22 -14.36
N GLU A 24 22.23 9.00 -15.17
CA GLU A 24 21.21 8.50 -16.07
C GLU A 24 21.81 7.98 -17.38
N LYS A 25 21.44 6.75 -17.76
CA LYS A 25 21.72 6.21 -19.10
C LYS A 25 20.41 6.00 -19.85
N ILE A 26 20.24 6.70 -20.97
CA ILE A 26 19.10 6.44 -21.87
C ILE A 26 19.28 5.05 -22.48
N LEU A 27 18.32 4.15 -22.22
CA LEU A 27 18.31 2.80 -22.79
C LEU A 27 17.49 2.74 -24.08
N LEU A 28 16.35 3.44 -24.11
CA LEU A 28 15.52 3.61 -25.31
C LEU A 28 15.20 5.09 -25.48
N SER A 29 15.44 5.58 -26.68
CA SER A 29 15.25 6.97 -27.08
C SER A 29 13.84 7.20 -27.64
N PRO A 30 13.41 8.47 -27.80
CA PRO A 30 12.15 8.80 -28.46
C PRO A 30 12.01 8.28 -29.90
N ARG A 31 13.11 7.83 -30.53
CA ARG A 31 13.11 7.30 -31.90
C ARG A 31 12.72 5.82 -31.94
N ASP A 32 12.83 5.14 -30.82
CA ASP A 32 12.50 3.72 -30.68
C ASP A 32 10.99 3.49 -30.51
N PHE A 33 10.21 4.57 -30.35
CA PHE A 33 8.76 4.55 -30.20
C PHE A 33 8.06 5.27 -31.36
N GLY A 34 6.89 4.76 -31.76
CA GLY A 34 6.00 5.41 -32.71
C GLY A 34 5.48 6.75 -32.20
N TYR A 35 5.02 7.60 -33.11
CA TYR A 35 4.54 8.96 -32.76
C TYR A 35 3.30 8.94 -31.85
N SER A 36 2.48 7.90 -31.95
CA SER A 36 1.26 7.70 -31.16
C SER A 36 1.44 6.75 -29.97
N ASP A 37 2.66 6.29 -29.72
CA ASP A 37 2.94 5.24 -28.73
C ASP A 37 3.09 5.84 -27.34
N GLU A 38 2.26 5.36 -26.41
CA GLU A 38 2.32 5.68 -24.99
C GLU A 38 2.68 4.41 -24.22
N ILE A 39 3.71 4.48 -23.39
CA ILE A 39 4.05 3.38 -22.48
C ILE A 39 3.01 3.39 -21.36
N LEU A 40 2.24 2.31 -21.25
CA LEU A 40 1.16 2.17 -20.29
C LEU A 40 1.58 1.36 -19.06
N CYS A 41 2.45 0.36 -19.25
CA CYS A 41 3.01 -0.42 -18.16
C CYS A 41 4.39 -0.97 -18.49
N MET A 42 5.16 -1.26 -17.44
CA MET A 42 6.47 -1.88 -17.51
C MET A 42 6.65 -2.84 -16.34
N THR A 43 7.26 -3.99 -16.58
CA THR A 43 7.65 -4.94 -15.52
C THR A 43 8.93 -5.67 -15.86
N GLU A 44 9.66 -6.12 -14.84
CA GLU A 44 10.76 -7.06 -14.98
C GLU A 44 10.22 -8.49 -14.99
N TRP A 45 10.78 -9.33 -15.84
CA TRP A 45 10.51 -10.76 -15.87
C TRP A 45 11.80 -11.56 -15.86
N THR A 46 11.95 -12.41 -14.86
CA THR A 46 13.11 -13.30 -14.71
C THR A 46 12.75 -14.72 -15.11
N VAL A 47 13.53 -15.30 -16.03
CA VAL A 47 13.30 -16.65 -16.55
C VAL A 47 14.54 -17.50 -16.35
N GLY A 48 14.39 -18.61 -15.64
CA GLY A 48 15.40 -19.67 -15.55
C GLY A 48 15.34 -20.56 -16.80
N HIS A 49 16.47 -20.79 -17.44
CA HIS A 49 16.58 -21.77 -18.52
C HIS A 49 17.95 -22.46 -18.48
N ARG A 50 17.93 -23.76 -18.16
CA ARG A 50 19.12 -24.54 -17.78
C ARG A 50 19.80 -23.87 -16.59
N ASP A 51 21.13 -23.79 -16.58
CA ASP A 51 21.92 -23.20 -15.48
C ASP A 51 22.06 -21.67 -15.57
N ARG A 52 21.15 -20.99 -16.29
CA ARG A 52 21.23 -19.54 -16.51
C ARG A 52 19.89 -18.86 -16.23
N THR A 53 19.99 -17.71 -15.60
CA THR A 53 18.87 -16.82 -15.33
C THR A 53 18.92 -15.63 -16.28
N TYR A 54 17.82 -15.36 -16.95
CA TYR A 54 17.70 -14.28 -17.92
C TYR A 54 16.72 -13.23 -17.38
N ARG A 55 17.14 -11.96 -17.38
CA ARG A 55 16.29 -10.83 -17.00
C ARG A 55 15.76 -10.13 -18.24
N TYR A 56 14.46 -9.91 -18.26
CA TYR A 56 13.75 -9.23 -19.34
C TYR A 56 13.00 -8.03 -18.79
N ILE A 57 12.97 -6.96 -19.58
CA ILE A 57 12.09 -5.81 -19.38
C ILE A 57 10.95 -5.93 -20.37
N CYS A 58 9.73 -6.03 -19.86
CA CYS A 58 8.50 -6.13 -20.63
C CYS A 58 7.84 -4.76 -20.67
N LEU A 59 7.54 -4.24 -21.86
CA LEU A 59 6.86 -2.97 -22.06
C LEU A 59 5.51 -3.18 -22.72
N GLY A 60 4.47 -2.64 -22.09
CA GLY A 60 3.13 -2.56 -22.64
C GLY A 60 2.87 -1.16 -23.17
N ILE A 61 2.49 -1.07 -24.44
CA ILE A 61 2.25 0.19 -25.15
C ILE A 61 0.81 0.25 -25.65
N GLY A 62 0.23 1.44 -25.59
CA GLY A 62 -1.03 1.79 -26.26
C GLY A 62 -0.77 2.77 -27.40
N GLN A 63 -1.32 2.48 -28.58
CA GLN A 63 -1.26 3.36 -29.74
C GLN A 63 -2.55 4.14 -29.86
N LYS A 64 -2.48 5.46 -29.65
CA LYS A 64 -3.62 6.36 -29.79
C LYS A 64 -4.05 6.46 -31.25
N ASN A 65 -5.31 6.16 -31.53
CA ASN A 65 -5.87 6.35 -32.87
C ASN A 65 -6.15 7.85 -33.09
N MET A 66 -5.19 8.56 -33.68
CA MET A 66 -5.22 10.01 -33.92
C MET A 66 -6.38 10.49 -34.80
N SER A 67 -7.12 9.57 -35.45
CA SER A 67 -8.23 9.89 -36.34
C SER A 67 -9.53 10.31 -35.62
N ASN A 68 -9.72 9.97 -34.34
CA ASN A 68 -10.93 10.31 -33.57
C ASN A 68 -10.65 11.42 -32.53
N ARG A 69 -10.73 12.68 -32.97
CA ARG A 69 -10.58 13.88 -32.11
C ARG A 69 -11.81 14.20 -31.23
N SER A 70 -12.81 13.32 -31.13
CA SER A 70 -13.94 13.55 -30.23
C SER A 70 -13.52 13.31 -28.77
N ARG A 71 -13.78 14.30 -27.91
CA ARG A 71 -13.32 14.40 -26.49
C ARG A 71 -13.81 13.29 -25.55
N ILE A 72 -14.46 12.25 -26.04
CA ILE A 72 -14.85 11.08 -25.26
C ILE A 72 -13.89 9.96 -25.64
N ARG A 73 -12.80 9.84 -24.89
CA ARG A 73 -11.79 8.77 -25.03
C ARG A 73 -12.51 7.42 -24.93
N LYS A 74 -12.79 6.76 -26.06
CA LYS A 74 -13.25 5.37 -26.06
C LYS A 74 -12.05 4.49 -25.74
N ILE A 75 -11.80 4.32 -24.45
CA ILE A 75 -10.94 3.26 -23.90
C ILE A 75 -11.37 1.95 -24.58
N GLY A 76 -10.49 1.35 -25.38
CA GLY A 76 -10.77 0.12 -26.14
C GLY A 76 -10.65 0.23 -27.67
N THR A 77 -10.45 1.41 -28.27
CA THR A 77 -10.13 1.54 -29.72
C THR A 77 -8.63 1.63 -30.03
N GLU A 78 -7.80 1.54 -29.00
CA GLU A 78 -6.35 1.63 -29.10
C GLU A 78 -5.77 0.28 -29.55
N ARG A 79 -4.65 0.30 -30.28
CA ARG A 79 -3.89 -0.91 -30.59
C ARG A 79 -2.81 -1.10 -29.52
N GLY A 80 -2.64 -2.33 -29.06
CA GLY A 80 -1.58 -2.67 -28.10
C GLY A 80 -0.33 -3.17 -28.80
N VAL A 81 0.82 -2.83 -28.24
CA VAL A 81 2.11 -3.42 -28.60
C VAL A 81 2.76 -3.95 -27.32
N LEU A 82 3.22 -5.19 -27.36
CA LEU A 82 4.00 -5.79 -26.28
C LEU A 82 5.44 -5.98 -26.76
N MET A 83 6.38 -5.33 -26.07
CA MET A 83 7.80 -5.40 -26.37
C MET A 83 8.56 -6.09 -25.24
N LEU A 84 9.47 -6.97 -25.60
CA LEU A 84 10.31 -7.72 -24.68
C LEU A 84 11.78 -7.44 -24.98
N TYR A 85 12.48 -6.87 -24.01
CA TYR A 85 13.90 -6.58 -24.07
C TYR A 85 14.65 -7.46 -23.10
N ARG A 86 15.74 -8.08 -23.53
CA ARG A 86 16.65 -8.78 -22.64
C ARG A 86 17.69 -7.80 -22.10
N LEU A 87 17.83 -7.75 -20.79
CA LEU A 87 18.88 -7.01 -20.11
C LEU A 87 20.16 -7.85 -20.07
N LYS A 88 21.28 -7.26 -20.50
CA LYS A 88 22.61 -7.87 -20.41
C LYS A 88 23.56 -6.96 -19.64
N SER A 89 24.14 -7.48 -18.56
CA SER A 89 25.36 -6.92 -17.98
C SER A 89 26.56 -7.30 -18.84
N THR A 90 27.46 -6.37 -19.07
CA THR A 90 28.75 -6.62 -19.71
C THR A 90 29.80 -6.48 -18.63
N ASP A 91 30.19 -7.60 -18.02
CA ASP A 91 31.26 -7.61 -17.02
C ASP A 91 32.60 -7.49 -17.76
N ARG A 92 33.35 -6.41 -17.52
CA ARG A 92 34.63 -6.13 -18.23
C ARG A 92 35.77 -7.09 -17.86
N ASN A 93 35.56 -8.05 -16.96
CA ASN A 93 36.66 -8.82 -16.35
C ASN A 93 37.06 -10.12 -17.08
N THR A 94 36.51 -10.42 -18.26
CA THR A 94 36.90 -11.62 -19.03
C THR A 94 37.74 -11.36 -20.27
N SER A 95 38.34 -10.17 -20.43
CA SER A 95 39.41 -9.99 -21.42
C SER A 95 40.74 -10.48 -20.84
N THR A 96 40.93 -11.80 -20.82
CA THR A 96 42.27 -12.38 -20.82
C THR A 96 42.84 -12.19 -22.22
N ASP A 97 43.39 -11.00 -22.52
CA ASP A 97 44.37 -10.86 -23.60
C ASP A 97 45.10 -9.51 -23.47
N THR A 98 46.37 -9.62 -23.07
CA THR A 98 47.48 -8.66 -23.18
C THR A 98 47.39 -7.34 -22.39
N PRO A 99 48.26 -7.12 -21.36
CA PRO A 99 48.41 -5.83 -20.73
C PRO A 99 49.14 -4.87 -21.69
N SER A 100 48.45 -3.81 -22.13
CA SER A 100 49.12 -2.65 -22.73
C SER A 100 49.32 -1.58 -21.64
N PRO A 101 50.56 -1.17 -21.34
CA PRO A 101 50.86 -0.24 -20.26
C PRO A 101 50.72 1.20 -20.77
N THR A 102 49.52 1.76 -20.71
CA THR A 102 49.37 3.22 -20.80
C THR A 102 48.61 3.74 -19.59
N LEU A 103 49.34 4.52 -18.82
CA LEU A 103 48.96 5.21 -17.59
C LEU A 103 47.83 6.21 -17.91
N THR A 104 46.58 5.76 -17.79
CA THR A 104 45.41 6.65 -17.67
C THR A 104 44.64 6.20 -16.44
N THR A 105 44.28 7.18 -15.63
CA THR A 105 43.60 7.10 -14.34
C THR A 105 42.50 6.02 -14.28
N PRO A 106 42.35 5.31 -13.13
CA PRO A 106 41.33 4.30 -12.95
C PRO A 106 39.96 4.98 -12.98
N THR A 107 39.31 4.97 -14.14
CA THR A 107 37.91 5.35 -14.25
C THR A 107 37.12 4.17 -13.70
N GLU A 108 36.52 4.37 -12.52
CA GLU A 108 35.79 3.39 -11.74
C GLU A 108 34.86 2.53 -12.62
N GLY A 109 34.99 1.21 -12.46
CA GLY A 109 34.37 0.21 -13.33
C GLY A 109 32.87 0.16 -13.19
N LEU A 110 32.15 0.83 -14.09
CA LEU A 110 30.69 0.70 -14.19
C LEU A 110 30.31 -0.56 -14.99
N ASN A 111 29.38 -1.36 -14.46
CA ASN A 111 28.74 -2.44 -15.20
C ASN A 111 27.97 -1.85 -16.39
N HIS A 112 28.36 -2.22 -17.61
CA HIS A 112 27.69 -1.73 -18.81
C HIS A 112 26.45 -2.57 -19.11
N TYR A 113 25.28 -2.04 -18.73
CA TYR A 113 23.99 -2.61 -19.12
C TYR A 113 23.61 -2.26 -20.55
N THR A 114 23.12 -3.25 -21.30
CA THR A 114 22.55 -3.08 -22.65
C THR A 114 21.20 -3.80 -22.74
N LEU A 115 20.28 -3.22 -23.51
CA LEU A 115 19.03 -3.87 -23.87
C LEU A 115 19.10 -4.43 -25.27
N ARG A 116 18.66 -5.69 -25.41
CA ARG A 116 18.48 -6.33 -26.71
C ARG A 116 17.01 -6.64 -26.90
N ALA A 117 16.38 -6.08 -27.93
CA ALA A 117 15.04 -6.49 -28.32
C ALA A 117 15.02 -8.00 -28.65
N VAL A 118 14.13 -8.73 -27.98
CA VAL A 118 13.96 -10.18 -28.17
C VAL A 118 12.67 -10.47 -28.92
N TRP A 119 11.61 -9.75 -28.57
CA TRP A 119 10.31 -9.98 -29.14
C TRP A 119 9.52 -8.68 -29.17
N ASN A 120 8.77 -8.48 -30.25
CA ASN A 120 7.87 -7.36 -30.43
C ASN A 120 6.66 -7.87 -31.19
N GLN A 121 5.48 -7.81 -30.56
CA GLN A 121 4.22 -8.11 -31.24
C GLN A 121 3.33 -6.88 -31.22
N GLU A 122 2.97 -6.47 -32.43
CA GLU A 122 2.05 -5.37 -32.67
C GLU A 122 0.62 -5.86 -32.85
N HIS A 123 -0.32 -4.92 -32.76
CA HIS A 123 -1.74 -5.09 -33.13
C HIS A 123 -2.58 -5.95 -32.18
N PHE A 124 -2.30 -5.91 -30.88
CA PHE A 124 -3.26 -6.40 -29.90
C PHE A 124 -4.55 -5.54 -29.92
N PRO A 125 -5.74 -6.15 -29.72
CA PRO A 125 -7.03 -5.45 -29.74
C PRO A 125 -7.27 -4.69 -28.42
N GLY A 126 -6.55 -3.59 -28.22
CA GLY A 126 -6.54 -2.79 -27.00
C GLY A 126 -5.11 -2.49 -26.55
N GLY A 127 -4.90 -1.35 -25.90
CA GLY A 127 -3.62 -1.04 -25.24
C GLY A 127 -3.23 -2.09 -24.21
N ILE A 128 -1.93 -2.24 -23.95
CA ILE A 128 -1.41 -3.17 -22.94
C ILE A 128 -1.28 -2.44 -21.61
N PHE A 129 -2.22 -2.62 -20.68
CA PHE A 129 -2.32 -1.79 -19.45
C PHE A 129 -1.64 -2.40 -18.22
N ALA A 130 -1.44 -3.73 -18.22
CA ALA A 130 -0.83 -4.44 -17.11
C ALA A 130 -0.04 -5.64 -17.65
N ILE A 131 1.11 -5.89 -17.06
CA ILE A 131 1.95 -7.07 -17.31
C ILE A 131 2.41 -7.59 -15.96
N CYS A 132 2.30 -8.89 -15.75
CA CYS A 132 2.74 -9.57 -14.54
C CYS A 132 3.39 -10.91 -14.91
N PRO A 133 4.61 -11.21 -14.43
CA PRO A 133 5.16 -12.55 -14.48
C PRO A 133 4.23 -13.57 -13.82
N HIS A 134 4.13 -14.76 -14.41
CA HIS A 134 3.41 -15.90 -13.86
C HIS A 134 4.32 -17.13 -13.90
N PRO A 135 4.22 -18.12 -12.99
CA PRO A 135 5.07 -19.31 -13.03
C PRO A 135 5.08 -20.03 -14.39
N ALA A 136 3.93 -20.07 -15.08
CA ALA A 136 3.79 -20.65 -16.41
C ALA A 136 4.24 -19.74 -17.59
N GLY A 137 4.54 -18.45 -17.36
CA GLY A 137 4.88 -17.53 -18.45
C GLY A 137 4.74 -16.04 -18.11
N LEU A 138 4.28 -15.27 -19.10
CA LEU A 138 4.04 -13.84 -19.00
C LEU A 138 2.54 -13.57 -19.17
N LEU A 139 1.92 -13.01 -18.13
CA LEU A 139 0.52 -12.65 -18.11
C LEU A 139 0.39 -11.14 -18.40
N PHE A 140 -0.52 -10.76 -19.29
CA PHE A 140 -0.73 -9.35 -19.61
C PHE A 140 -2.15 -9.06 -20.07
N SER A 141 -2.56 -7.80 -19.98
CA SER A 141 -3.83 -7.33 -20.51
C SER A 141 -3.66 -6.73 -21.90
N ALA A 142 -4.63 -6.96 -22.78
CA ALA A 142 -4.84 -6.18 -23.99
C ALA A 142 -6.29 -5.69 -23.99
N GLY A 143 -6.50 -4.45 -23.54
CA GLY A 143 -7.84 -3.95 -23.23
C GLY A 143 -8.53 -4.85 -22.18
N PRO A 144 -9.72 -5.39 -22.45
CA PRO A 144 -10.44 -6.27 -21.52
C PRO A 144 -10.01 -7.75 -21.61
N VAL A 145 -9.00 -8.10 -22.40
CA VAL A 145 -8.58 -9.51 -22.59
C VAL A 145 -7.33 -9.79 -21.78
N LEU A 146 -7.38 -10.82 -20.94
CA LEU A 146 -6.24 -11.35 -20.20
C LEU A 146 -5.54 -12.42 -21.04
N HIS A 147 -4.27 -12.25 -21.35
CA HIS A 147 -3.46 -13.15 -22.16
C HIS A 147 -2.36 -13.78 -21.30
N LEU A 148 -2.12 -15.08 -21.48
CA LEU A 148 -0.97 -15.80 -20.91
C LEU A 148 -0.12 -16.37 -22.05
N TYR A 149 1.14 -15.97 -22.11
CA TYR A 149 2.10 -16.39 -23.12
C TYR A 149 3.31 -17.07 -22.47
N GLN A 150 3.92 -18.05 -23.15
CA GLN A 150 5.15 -18.69 -22.70
C GLN A 150 6.30 -18.34 -23.64
N LEU A 151 7.51 -18.19 -23.10
CA LEU A 151 8.71 -18.07 -23.93
C LEU A 151 9.11 -19.46 -24.46
N ASP A 152 9.03 -19.66 -25.77
CA ASP A 152 9.59 -20.83 -26.43
C ASP A 152 11.13 -20.68 -26.45
N PRO A 153 11.87 -21.51 -25.70
CA PRO A 153 13.33 -21.40 -25.63
C PRO A 153 14.03 -21.77 -26.94
N ARG A 154 13.37 -22.53 -27.83
CA ARG A 154 13.94 -22.93 -29.12
C ARG A 154 13.88 -21.80 -30.12
N GLN A 155 12.75 -21.09 -30.16
CA GLN A 155 12.54 -19.98 -31.09
C GLN A 155 12.92 -18.62 -30.52
N GLY A 156 13.05 -18.51 -29.19
CA GLY A 156 13.24 -17.25 -28.49
C GLY A 156 12.04 -16.30 -28.64
N LYS A 157 10.83 -16.84 -28.82
CA LYS A 157 9.60 -16.07 -29.07
C LYS A 157 8.54 -16.41 -28.04
N LEU A 158 7.67 -15.46 -27.73
CA LEU A 158 6.48 -15.72 -26.94
C LEU A 158 5.42 -16.44 -27.78
N VAL A 159 4.79 -17.46 -27.20
CA VAL A 159 3.70 -18.25 -27.79
C VAL A 159 2.49 -18.15 -26.88
N GLU A 160 1.30 -17.86 -27.44
CA GLU A 160 0.05 -17.80 -26.66
C GLU A 160 -0.25 -19.19 -26.07
N ILE A 161 -0.41 -19.26 -24.75
CA ILE A 161 -0.93 -20.45 -24.08
C ILE A 161 -2.46 -20.38 -24.08
N THR A 162 -3.00 -19.26 -23.60
CA THR A 162 -4.44 -19.08 -23.42
C THR A 162 -4.79 -17.61 -23.28
N ARG A 163 -6.09 -17.30 -23.41
CA ARG A 163 -6.63 -15.96 -23.19
C ARG A 163 -8.05 -16.02 -22.67
N LYS A 164 -8.44 -15.02 -21.88
CA LYS A 164 -9.80 -14.86 -21.33
C LYS A 164 -10.29 -13.44 -21.54
N ALA A 165 -11.41 -13.30 -22.23
CA ALA A 165 -12.09 -12.01 -22.38
C ALA A 165 -12.88 -11.70 -21.10
N LEU A 166 -12.66 -10.52 -20.53
CA LEU A 166 -13.42 -9.98 -19.41
C LEU A 166 -14.40 -8.90 -19.89
N ARG A 167 -15.30 -8.47 -19.00
CA ARG A 167 -16.34 -7.50 -19.35
C ARG A 167 -15.80 -6.08 -19.50
N PHE A 168 -14.78 -5.73 -18.71
CA PHE A 168 -14.27 -4.37 -18.59
C PHE A 168 -12.76 -4.32 -18.81
N LEU A 169 -12.25 -3.11 -19.04
CA LEU A 169 -10.83 -2.86 -19.16
C LEU A 169 -10.11 -3.35 -17.90
N ILE A 170 -9.08 -4.18 -18.09
CA ILE A 170 -8.18 -4.62 -17.02
C ILE A 170 -7.21 -3.47 -16.68
N THR A 171 -7.17 -3.09 -15.41
CA THR A 171 -6.37 -1.97 -14.89
C THR A 171 -5.11 -2.43 -14.16
N SER A 172 -5.16 -3.57 -13.46
CA SER A 172 -3.98 -4.21 -12.88
C SER A 172 -4.06 -5.74 -12.90
N ILE A 173 -2.89 -6.38 -12.88
CA ILE A 173 -2.72 -7.83 -12.77
C ILE A 173 -1.63 -8.08 -11.74
N HIS A 174 -1.91 -8.94 -10.77
CA HIS A 174 -0.94 -9.44 -9.80
C HIS A 174 -1.05 -10.96 -9.71
N VAL A 175 0.09 -11.63 -9.55
CA VAL A 175 0.17 -13.07 -9.38
C VAL A 175 0.84 -13.33 -8.04
N ASN A 176 0.23 -14.22 -7.25
CA ASN A 176 0.85 -14.80 -6.06
C ASN A 176 0.62 -16.31 -6.16
N ASP A 177 1.70 -17.07 -6.24
CA ASP A 177 1.69 -18.51 -6.57
C ASP A 177 0.85 -18.84 -7.83
N ASP A 178 -0.25 -19.57 -7.65
CA ASP A 178 -1.17 -20.00 -8.70
C ASP A 178 -2.37 -19.06 -8.88
N LYS A 179 -2.55 -18.11 -7.97
CA LYS A 179 -3.66 -17.16 -7.99
C LYS A 179 -3.31 -15.90 -8.75
N ILE A 180 -4.26 -15.48 -9.55
CA ILE A 180 -4.18 -14.30 -10.40
C ILE A 180 -5.23 -13.31 -9.91
N CYS A 181 -4.79 -12.20 -9.33
CA CYS A 181 -5.62 -11.06 -8.98
C CYS A 181 -5.71 -10.10 -10.17
N VAL A 182 -6.93 -9.86 -10.65
CA VAL A 182 -7.22 -8.93 -11.75
C VAL A 182 -8.16 -7.85 -11.26
N THR A 183 -7.84 -6.60 -11.56
CA THR A 183 -8.78 -5.49 -11.34
C THR A 183 -9.24 -4.90 -12.65
N CYS A 184 -10.47 -4.42 -12.68
CA CYS A 184 -11.04 -3.80 -13.86
C CYS A 184 -11.68 -2.44 -13.54
N GLN A 185 -11.77 -1.58 -14.54
CA GLN A 185 -12.25 -0.19 -14.39
C GLN A 185 -13.63 -0.06 -13.71
N ASN A 186 -14.52 -1.04 -13.86
CA ASN A 186 -15.88 -1.03 -13.28
C ASN A 186 -16.22 -2.31 -12.50
N ASP A 187 -15.24 -3.19 -12.30
CA ASP A 187 -15.44 -4.50 -11.69
C ASP A 187 -14.25 -4.78 -10.79
N SER A 188 -14.48 -4.50 -9.50
CA SER A 188 -13.52 -4.28 -8.41
C SER A 188 -12.27 -5.18 -8.49
N ILE A 189 -12.24 -6.29 -7.75
CA ILE A 189 -11.16 -7.27 -7.76
C ILE A 189 -11.78 -8.63 -8.06
N SER A 190 -11.15 -9.38 -8.95
CA SER A 190 -11.50 -10.77 -9.27
C SER A 190 -10.27 -11.66 -9.24
N PHE A 191 -10.42 -12.85 -8.69
CA PHE A 191 -9.41 -13.89 -8.65
C PHE A 191 -9.66 -14.90 -9.76
N TYR A 192 -8.57 -15.32 -10.40
CA TYR A 192 -8.52 -16.36 -11.41
C TYR A 192 -7.39 -17.32 -11.06
N THR A 193 -7.40 -18.50 -11.66
CA THR A 193 -6.32 -19.48 -11.60
C THR A 193 -6.00 -19.96 -13.01
N TYR A 194 -4.76 -20.41 -13.23
CA TYR A 194 -4.38 -21.05 -14.47
C TYR A 194 -4.42 -22.57 -14.31
N ASN A 195 -5.34 -23.22 -15.02
CA ASN A 195 -5.42 -24.66 -15.08
C ASN A 195 -4.46 -25.17 -16.15
N GLU A 196 -3.36 -25.80 -15.72
CA GLU A 196 -2.31 -26.29 -16.61
C GLU A 196 -2.78 -27.46 -17.49
N GLU A 197 -3.63 -28.35 -16.96
CA GLU A 197 -4.15 -29.52 -17.67
C GLU A 197 -5.04 -29.09 -18.84
N GLU A 198 -5.93 -28.13 -18.59
CA GLU A 198 -6.85 -27.62 -19.61
C GLU A 198 -6.26 -26.50 -20.47
N ARG A 199 -5.14 -25.90 -20.04
CA ARG A 199 -4.56 -24.68 -20.59
C ARG A 199 -5.56 -23.53 -20.66
N LYS A 200 -6.26 -23.29 -19.55
CA LYS A 200 -7.32 -22.26 -19.45
C LYS A 200 -7.17 -21.42 -18.20
N LEU A 201 -7.69 -20.20 -18.29
CA LEU A 201 -7.84 -19.29 -17.16
C LEU A 201 -9.24 -19.47 -16.57
N ASP A 202 -9.31 -20.00 -15.37
CA ASP A 202 -10.55 -20.31 -14.67
C ASP A 202 -10.89 -19.18 -13.69
N PHE A 203 -12.17 -18.84 -13.63
CA PHE A 203 -12.67 -17.88 -12.66
C PHE A 203 -12.71 -18.53 -11.28
N TRP A 204 -12.22 -17.83 -10.27
CA TRP A 204 -12.23 -18.31 -8.89
C TRP A 204 -13.30 -17.62 -8.06
N LYS A 205 -13.13 -16.32 -7.78
CA LYS A 205 -14.04 -15.49 -6.97
C LYS A 205 -13.95 -14.02 -7.33
N SER A 206 -14.95 -13.21 -7.02
CA SER A 206 -14.90 -11.74 -7.21
C SER A 206 -15.54 -10.95 -6.08
N ASP A 207 -15.24 -9.65 -6.00
CA ASP A 207 -16.06 -8.71 -5.22
C ASP A 207 -17.50 -8.73 -5.75
N THR A 208 -18.47 -8.67 -4.85
CA THR A 208 -19.89 -8.49 -5.21
C THR A 208 -20.23 -7.01 -5.45
N THR A 209 -19.32 -6.10 -5.09
CA THR A 209 -19.51 -4.66 -5.17
C THR A 209 -18.77 -4.13 -6.39
N ALA A 210 -19.49 -3.46 -7.29
CA ALA A 210 -18.87 -2.73 -8.38
C ALA A 210 -18.08 -1.53 -7.81
N ARG A 211 -16.77 -1.50 -8.06
CA ARG A 211 -15.86 -0.44 -7.62
C ARG A 211 -14.89 -0.14 -8.76
N THR A 212 -14.44 1.11 -8.82
CA THR A 212 -13.48 1.58 -9.83
C THR A 212 -12.05 1.41 -9.28
N VAL A 213 -11.56 0.16 -9.24
CA VAL A 213 -10.21 -0.14 -8.75
C VAL A 213 -9.20 0.04 -9.88
N HIS A 214 -8.17 0.84 -9.64
CA HIS A 214 -7.19 1.20 -10.68
C HIS A 214 -5.79 0.64 -10.44
N HIS A 215 -5.44 0.36 -9.19
CA HIS A 215 -4.26 -0.42 -8.83
C HIS A 215 -4.63 -1.44 -7.76
N SER A 216 -3.88 -2.53 -7.70
CA SER A 216 -3.98 -3.50 -6.62
C SER A 216 -2.61 -3.94 -6.16
N VAL A 217 -2.57 -4.65 -5.04
CA VAL A 217 -1.44 -5.47 -4.60
C VAL A 217 -2.00 -6.74 -3.99
N PHE A 218 -1.37 -7.86 -4.32
CA PHE A 218 -1.66 -9.11 -3.65
C PHE A 218 -0.80 -9.18 -2.40
N ILE A 219 -1.43 -9.22 -1.23
CA ILE A 219 -0.73 -9.27 0.05
C ILE A 219 -0.24 -10.69 0.32
N ASN A 220 -1.10 -11.66 0.00
CA ASN A 220 -0.83 -13.09 0.10
C ASN A 220 -1.84 -13.84 -0.79
N ASN A 221 -1.89 -15.18 -0.72
CA ASN A 221 -2.78 -15.99 -1.57
C ASN A 221 -4.28 -15.82 -1.26
N GLN A 222 -4.63 -15.04 -0.26
CA GLN A 222 -6.01 -14.84 0.17
C GLN A 222 -6.45 -13.39 0.09
N ILE A 223 -5.56 -12.44 0.34
CA ILE A 223 -5.89 -11.04 0.57
C ILE A 223 -5.32 -10.19 -0.56
N ALA A 224 -6.19 -9.50 -1.29
CA ALA A 224 -5.81 -8.46 -2.23
C ALA A 224 -6.29 -7.10 -1.73
N VAL A 225 -5.47 -6.08 -1.97
CA VAL A 225 -5.78 -4.69 -1.65
C VAL A 225 -5.88 -3.92 -2.94
N GLY A 226 -6.97 -3.17 -3.14
CA GLY A 226 -7.22 -2.33 -4.30
C GLY A 226 -7.32 -0.87 -3.92
N ALA A 227 -6.76 0.01 -4.75
CA ALA A 227 -6.95 1.45 -4.66
C ALA A 227 -8.09 1.92 -5.55
N SER A 228 -9.03 2.67 -4.98
CA SER A 228 -10.19 3.19 -5.70
C SER A 228 -9.86 4.51 -6.42
N GLN A 229 -10.38 4.71 -7.63
CA GLN A 229 -10.35 6.01 -8.32
C GLN A 229 -11.12 7.09 -7.58
N SER A 230 -12.08 6.71 -6.72
CA SER A 230 -12.78 7.64 -5.83
C SER A 230 -11.99 7.98 -4.56
N GLY A 231 -10.72 7.54 -4.47
CA GLY A 231 -9.90 7.64 -3.28
C GLY A 231 -10.16 6.53 -2.26
N GLY A 232 -9.12 6.23 -1.47
CA GLY A 232 -9.12 5.19 -0.45
C GLY A 232 -8.77 3.77 -0.95
N LEU A 233 -8.74 2.82 -0.01
CA LEU A 233 -8.40 1.43 -0.25
C LEU A 233 -9.54 0.47 0.12
N ILE A 234 -9.56 -0.68 -0.53
CA ILE A 234 -10.40 -1.84 -0.23
C ILE A 234 -9.49 -3.06 -0.09
N ALA A 235 -9.65 -3.83 0.97
CA ALA A 235 -9.03 -5.14 1.09
C ALA A 235 -10.09 -6.22 1.03
N LEU A 236 -9.89 -7.20 0.16
CA LEU A 236 -10.77 -8.33 -0.04
C LEU A 236 -10.01 -9.61 0.25
N ARG A 237 -10.68 -10.55 0.92
CA ARG A 237 -10.15 -11.86 1.28
C ARG A 237 -10.95 -12.97 0.63
N ASP A 238 -10.24 -13.92 0.05
CA ASP A 238 -10.75 -15.24 -0.28
C ASP A 238 -10.83 -16.09 1.00
N ASP A 239 -12.05 -16.40 1.41
CA ASP A 239 -12.31 -17.33 2.50
C ASP A 239 -12.39 -18.76 1.94
N PRO A 240 -11.41 -19.63 2.23
CA PRO A 240 -11.38 -21.00 1.69
C PRO A 240 -12.56 -21.84 2.17
N ASP A 241 -13.16 -21.48 3.31
CA ASP A 241 -14.31 -22.17 3.88
C ASP A 241 -15.65 -21.66 3.31
N ASP A 242 -15.63 -20.57 2.53
CA ASP A 242 -16.83 -20.05 1.88
C ASP A 242 -17.29 -20.97 0.75
N ARG A 243 -18.35 -21.74 1.04
CA ARG A 243 -19.06 -22.62 0.10
C ARG A 243 -20.24 -21.92 -0.58
N SER A 244 -20.33 -20.59 -0.50
CA SER A 244 -21.38 -19.83 -1.16
C SER A 244 -21.36 -20.04 -2.66
N PHE A 245 -22.54 -20.16 -3.26
CA PHE A 245 -22.69 -20.24 -4.71
C PHE A 245 -22.20 -18.97 -5.41
N GLU A 246 -22.23 -17.83 -4.71
CA GLU A 246 -21.86 -16.52 -5.25
C GLU A 246 -20.37 -16.37 -5.56
N GLN A 247 -19.50 -17.29 -5.09
CA GLN A 247 -18.05 -17.23 -5.30
C GLN A 247 -17.49 -15.83 -4.99
N ARG A 248 -17.78 -15.34 -3.79
CA ARG A 248 -17.53 -13.95 -3.40
C ARG A 248 -16.26 -13.77 -2.58
N LEU A 249 -15.60 -12.63 -2.77
CA LEU A 249 -14.55 -12.16 -1.88
C LEU A 249 -15.17 -11.39 -0.70
N LEU A 250 -14.63 -11.60 0.50
CA LEU A 250 -15.09 -10.94 1.72
C LEU A 250 -14.30 -9.64 1.96
N SER A 251 -15.01 -8.54 2.23
CA SER A 251 -14.35 -7.29 2.61
C SER A 251 -13.69 -7.40 3.99
N VAL A 252 -12.37 -7.22 4.04
CA VAL A 252 -11.58 -7.16 5.28
C VAL A 252 -11.66 -5.76 5.89
N PHE A 253 -11.33 -4.76 5.07
CA PHE A 253 -11.46 -3.35 5.39
C PHE A 253 -11.77 -2.57 4.12
N SER A 254 -12.39 -1.41 4.27
CA SER A 254 -12.56 -0.43 3.21
C SER A 254 -12.55 0.95 3.84
N PHE A 255 -11.86 1.91 3.26
CA PHE A 255 -11.97 3.29 3.68
C PHE A 255 -11.87 4.25 2.51
N HIS A 256 -12.34 5.47 2.74
CA HIS A 256 -12.15 6.57 1.83
C HIS A 256 -11.04 7.48 2.35
N TYR A 257 -10.24 7.96 1.41
CA TYR A 257 -9.18 8.94 1.59
C TYR A 257 -9.44 10.06 0.58
N PRO A 258 -9.21 11.35 0.92
CA PRO A 258 -9.60 12.48 0.08
C PRO A 258 -8.72 12.67 -1.16
N ASP A 259 -7.86 11.69 -1.46
CA ASP A 259 -6.95 11.68 -2.60
C ASP A 259 -6.90 10.28 -3.24
N ILE A 260 -6.46 10.23 -4.50
CA ILE A 260 -6.26 8.99 -5.26
C ILE A 260 -4.91 8.39 -4.86
N ILE A 261 -4.97 7.16 -4.36
CA ILE A 261 -3.79 6.39 -3.97
C ILE A 261 -3.29 5.59 -5.16
N ILE A 262 -2.03 5.77 -5.51
CA ILE A 262 -1.36 5.11 -6.62
C ILE A 262 -0.48 3.98 -6.08
N ARG A 263 -0.51 2.84 -6.77
CA ARG A 263 0.40 1.69 -6.58
C ARG A 263 0.59 1.31 -5.10
N PRO A 264 -0.47 0.84 -4.42
CA PRO A 264 -0.28 0.27 -3.10
C PRO A 264 0.77 -0.85 -3.18
N THR A 265 1.69 -0.91 -2.23
CA THR A 265 2.74 -1.94 -2.16
C THR A 265 2.99 -2.30 -0.70
N LEU A 266 3.45 -3.52 -0.44
CA LEU A 266 4.09 -3.81 0.84
C LEU A 266 5.50 -3.22 0.82
N GLY A 267 5.92 -2.68 1.95
CA GLY A 267 7.33 -2.33 2.14
C GLY A 267 7.64 -1.96 3.57
N SER A 268 8.89 -2.16 3.95
CA SER A 268 9.40 -1.86 5.28
C SER A 268 10.05 -0.48 5.26
N LEU A 269 9.45 0.48 5.96
CA LEU A 269 10.06 1.80 6.18
C LEU A 269 10.89 1.86 7.46
N LEU A 270 10.67 0.93 8.39
CA LEU A 270 11.30 0.97 9.72
C LEU A 270 11.74 -0.40 10.17
N PRO A 271 12.98 -0.52 10.70
CA PRO A 271 13.35 -1.69 11.50
C PRO A 271 12.40 -1.79 12.71
N ARG A 272 11.93 -3.01 13.04
CA ARG A 272 11.05 -3.24 14.20
C ARG A 272 11.64 -2.72 15.51
N ASN A 273 12.97 -2.70 15.62
CA ASN A 273 13.73 -2.18 16.75
C ASN A 273 13.47 -0.68 17.00
N PHE A 274 12.93 0.06 16.02
CA PHE A 274 12.59 1.47 16.18
C PHE A 274 11.39 1.68 17.12
N LEU A 275 10.37 0.81 17.05
CA LEU A 275 9.26 0.86 17.99
C LEU A 275 9.75 0.57 19.42
N GLU A 276 10.82 -0.21 19.58
CA GLU A 276 11.39 -0.59 20.88
C GLU A 276 12.14 0.56 21.58
N ALA A 277 12.41 1.68 20.91
CA ALA A 277 13.11 2.84 21.47
C ALA A 277 12.29 3.61 22.54
N SER A 278 10.96 3.44 22.58
CA SER A 278 10.09 4.08 23.56
C SER A 278 9.83 3.18 24.79
N LYS A 279 9.58 3.77 25.96
CA LYS A 279 9.28 3.05 27.22
C LYS A 279 8.15 2.02 27.08
N HIS A 280 7.13 2.35 26.27
CA HIS A 280 6.00 1.46 25.98
C HIS A 280 6.08 0.78 24.61
N GLY A 281 7.19 0.98 23.92
CA GLY A 281 7.50 0.50 22.58
C GLY A 281 7.33 -1.00 22.37
N PRO A 282 7.93 -1.85 23.24
CA PRO A 282 7.77 -3.30 23.14
C PRO A 282 6.31 -3.77 23.24
N ASN A 283 5.48 -3.09 24.05
CA ASN A 283 4.06 -3.41 24.18
C ASN A 283 3.33 -3.09 22.87
N ILE A 284 3.58 -1.91 22.29
CA ILE A 284 2.93 -1.48 21.04
C ILE A 284 3.38 -2.35 19.87
N ALA A 285 4.68 -2.65 19.78
CA ALA A 285 5.25 -3.54 18.77
C ALA A 285 4.63 -4.94 18.79
N SER A 286 4.20 -5.44 19.96
CA SER A 286 3.49 -6.72 20.07
C SER A 286 2.06 -6.69 19.51
N HIS A 287 1.47 -5.49 19.40
CA HIS A 287 0.13 -5.26 18.88
C HIS A 287 0.09 -4.79 17.43
N VAL A 288 1.24 -4.48 16.81
CA VAL A 288 1.36 -4.27 15.36
C VAL A 288 1.65 -5.62 14.70
N ILE A 289 0.76 -6.06 13.82
CA ILE A 289 0.77 -7.40 13.23
C ILE A 289 1.20 -7.29 11.77
N PRO A 290 2.01 -8.23 11.23
CA PRO A 290 2.34 -8.21 9.82
C PRO A 290 1.12 -8.52 8.94
N TRP A 291 1.14 -7.96 7.73
CA TRP A 291 0.16 -8.29 6.69
C TRP A 291 0.40 -9.70 6.12
N THR A 292 1.67 -10.10 6.03
CA THR A 292 2.12 -11.45 5.63
C THR A 292 2.33 -12.34 6.85
N THR A 293 1.88 -13.59 6.81
CA THR A 293 2.11 -14.57 7.88
C THR A 293 3.10 -15.63 7.42
N ALA A 294 4.04 -16.02 8.30
CA ALA A 294 5.10 -16.99 8.01
C ALA A 294 4.61 -18.41 7.63
N SER A 295 3.30 -18.69 7.74
CA SER A 295 2.70 -19.98 7.39
C SER A 295 2.45 -20.18 5.90
N GLU A 296 2.69 -19.18 5.06
CA GLU A 296 2.44 -19.24 3.61
C GLU A 296 3.75 -19.38 2.83
N GLY A 297 4.29 -20.61 2.82
CA GLY A 297 5.02 -21.30 1.74
C GLY A 297 6.18 -20.67 0.95
N ASP A 298 6.37 -19.35 0.94
CA ASP A 298 7.27 -18.69 -0.01
C ASP A 298 8.68 -18.43 0.57
N MET A 299 9.69 -18.67 -0.25
CA MET A 299 11.12 -18.74 0.12
C MET A 299 11.79 -17.38 0.32
N SER A 300 11.04 -16.28 0.23
CA SER A 300 11.51 -14.93 0.55
C SER A 300 10.68 -14.32 1.67
N LEU A 301 10.48 -15.06 2.76
CA LEU A 301 9.92 -14.48 3.98
C LEU A 301 10.76 -13.25 4.37
N PRO A 302 10.11 -12.12 4.69
CA PRO A 302 10.80 -11.04 5.35
C PRO A 302 11.56 -11.58 6.57
N PRO A 303 12.77 -11.06 6.88
CA PRO A 303 13.50 -11.49 8.06
C PRO A 303 12.56 -11.47 9.26
N GLN A 304 12.56 -12.56 10.05
CA GLN A 304 11.66 -12.73 11.19
C GLN A 304 11.60 -11.44 12.02
N GLY A 305 10.49 -10.71 11.91
CA GLY A 305 10.29 -9.47 12.63
C GLY A 305 10.35 -8.17 11.83
N SER A 306 10.37 -8.13 10.49
CA SER A 306 10.06 -6.86 9.79
C SER A 306 8.53 -6.64 9.71
N ILE A 307 8.10 -5.41 10.02
CA ILE A 307 6.71 -4.98 9.86
C ILE A 307 6.63 -4.29 8.51
N GLU A 308 5.92 -4.89 7.56
CA GLU A 308 5.71 -4.33 6.22
C GLU A 308 4.29 -3.78 6.14
N PRO A 309 4.05 -2.49 6.42
CA PRO A 309 2.77 -1.87 6.14
C PRO A 309 2.46 -1.86 4.64
N ILE A 310 1.18 -1.67 4.31
CA ILE A 310 0.80 -1.29 2.95
C ILE A 310 1.11 0.20 2.81
N MET A 311 1.97 0.55 1.87
CA MET A 311 2.32 1.91 1.51
C MET A 311 1.62 2.29 0.22
N GLY A 312 1.23 3.56 0.09
CA GLY A 312 0.73 4.10 -1.17
C GLY A 312 1.04 5.57 -1.26
N SER A 313 1.50 6.02 -2.43
CA SER A 313 1.66 7.43 -2.73
C SER A 313 0.35 7.99 -3.24
N THR A 314 0.08 9.27 -2.99
CA THR A 314 -1.13 9.93 -3.50
C THR A 314 -0.80 10.79 -4.71
N VAL A 315 -1.81 11.09 -5.54
CA VAL A 315 -1.62 11.97 -6.71
C VAL A 315 -1.13 13.36 -6.31
N SER A 316 -1.49 13.83 -5.12
CA SER A 316 -1.02 15.12 -4.59
C SER A 316 0.40 15.09 -4.00
N GLY A 317 1.10 13.95 -4.07
CA GLY A 317 2.45 13.79 -3.55
C GLY A 317 2.54 13.36 -2.08
N GLY A 318 1.41 13.02 -1.45
CA GLY A 318 1.40 12.49 -0.09
C GLY A 318 1.83 11.02 -0.05
N LEU A 319 2.26 10.57 1.13
CA LEU A 319 2.48 9.15 1.42
C LEU A 319 1.48 8.69 2.48
N MET A 320 0.91 7.52 2.27
CA MET A 320 0.00 6.88 3.22
C MET A 320 0.51 5.50 3.58
N THR A 321 0.45 5.16 4.86
CA THR A 321 0.74 3.82 5.37
C THR A 321 -0.48 3.21 6.03
N VAL A 322 -0.68 1.90 5.85
CA VAL A 322 -1.75 1.14 6.49
C VAL A 322 -1.14 0.00 7.28
N HIS A 323 -1.23 0.12 8.60
CA HIS A 323 -0.74 -0.86 9.55
C HIS A 323 -1.88 -1.79 9.96
N ARG A 324 -1.57 -3.09 10.04
CA ARG A 324 -2.47 -4.05 10.66
C ARG A 324 -2.18 -4.08 12.17
N ILE A 325 -3.23 -3.98 12.96
CA ILE A 325 -3.14 -3.99 14.43
C ILE A 325 -3.98 -5.11 15.03
N SER A 326 -3.66 -5.49 16.26
CA SER A 326 -4.41 -6.47 17.02
C SER A 326 -5.83 -5.98 17.35
N PRO A 327 -6.79 -6.90 17.57
CA PRO A 327 -8.14 -6.52 17.98
C PRO A 327 -8.19 -5.66 19.26
N LEU A 328 -7.34 -5.94 20.24
CA LEU A 328 -7.30 -5.19 21.50
C LEU A 328 -6.88 -3.73 21.30
N LEU A 329 -5.84 -3.52 20.49
CA LEU A 329 -5.39 -2.17 20.16
C LEU A 329 -6.42 -1.45 19.27
N PHE A 330 -7.06 -2.18 18.36
CA PHE A 330 -8.15 -1.65 17.54
C PHE A 330 -9.32 -1.15 18.39
N ASP A 331 -9.79 -1.94 19.36
CA ASP A 331 -10.90 -1.56 20.23
C ASP A 331 -10.57 -0.30 21.04
N LEU A 332 -9.35 -0.21 21.58
CA LEU A 332 -8.87 0.97 22.29
C LEU A 332 -8.86 2.22 21.40
N PHE A 333 -8.25 2.12 20.22
CA PHE A 333 -8.20 3.23 19.27
C PHE A 333 -9.55 3.60 18.70
N SER A 334 -10.45 2.64 18.50
CA SER A 334 -11.82 2.94 18.08
C SER A 334 -12.52 3.79 19.12
N CYS A 335 -12.38 3.43 20.42
CA CYS A 335 -12.96 4.22 21.49
C CYS A 335 -12.35 5.63 21.59
N LEU A 336 -11.03 5.76 21.43
CA LEU A 336 -10.36 7.07 21.42
C LEU A 336 -10.80 7.92 20.22
N GLN A 337 -10.85 7.32 19.03
CA GLN A 337 -11.32 7.97 17.81
C GLN A 337 -12.74 8.52 17.98
N ASP A 338 -13.68 7.70 18.48
CA ASP A 338 -15.06 8.14 18.70
C ASP A 338 -15.11 9.29 19.71
N ARG A 339 -14.30 9.26 20.77
CA ARG A 339 -14.19 10.37 21.73
C ARG A 339 -13.67 11.64 21.10
N LEU A 340 -12.61 11.56 20.30
CA LEU A 340 -12.03 12.72 19.61
C LEU A 340 -13.02 13.35 18.63
N VAL A 341 -13.79 12.53 17.91
CA VAL A 341 -14.85 12.98 16.99
C VAL A 341 -15.89 13.84 17.71
N HIS A 342 -16.24 13.46 18.95
CA HIS A 342 -17.26 14.16 19.74
C HIS A 342 -16.72 15.29 20.62
N TYR A 343 -15.48 15.18 21.09
CA TYR A 343 -14.86 16.16 22.00
C TYR A 343 -14.65 17.52 21.32
N GLY A 344 -14.41 17.53 20.00
CA GLY A 344 -13.90 18.70 19.30
C GLY A 344 -14.67 19.11 18.04
N SER A 345 -15.98 18.85 17.94
CA SER A 345 -16.82 19.00 16.73
C SER A 345 -16.95 20.43 16.12
N SER A 346 -16.01 21.33 16.40
CA SER A 346 -15.85 22.61 15.70
C SER A 346 -14.42 23.18 15.67
N VAL A 347 -13.47 22.74 16.52
CA VAL A 347 -12.17 23.43 16.68
C VAL A 347 -10.99 22.67 16.08
N PHE A 348 -11.00 21.34 16.10
CA PHE A 348 -9.81 20.54 15.74
C PHE A 348 -10.02 19.56 14.59
N ILE A 349 -11.28 19.34 14.18
CA ILE A 349 -11.61 18.46 13.06
C ILE A 349 -11.81 19.34 11.82
N PRO A 350 -10.92 19.28 10.82
CA PRO A 350 -11.07 20.08 9.59
C PRO A 350 -12.36 19.75 8.81
N LEU A 351 -12.95 18.58 9.09
CA LEU A 351 -14.20 18.11 8.49
C LEU A 351 -15.46 18.68 9.16
N GLY A 352 -15.34 19.52 10.20
CA GLY A 352 -16.48 20.14 10.87
C GLY A 352 -17.06 19.27 11.99
N SER A 353 -18.29 18.77 11.80
CA SER A 353 -19.02 18.05 12.85
C SER A 353 -18.75 16.53 12.83
N ALA A 354 -19.11 15.85 13.93
CA ALA A 354 -19.09 14.39 13.98
C ALA A 354 -19.89 13.73 12.84
N LYS A 355 -21.02 14.33 12.48
CA LYS A 355 -21.86 13.87 11.37
C LYS A 355 -21.13 13.94 10.03
N ASP A 356 -20.36 15.00 9.81
CA ASP A 356 -19.58 15.18 8.58
C ASP A 356 -18.45 14.15 8.50
N PHE A 357 -17.80 13.83 9.64
CA PHE A 357 -16.83 12.74 9.71
C PHE A 357 -17.46 11.38 9.36
N TYR A 358 -18.63 11.04 9.94
CA TYR A 358 -19.32 9.78 9.61
C TYR A 358 -19.84 9.75 8.17
N TRP A 359 -20.21 10.90 7.61
CA TRP A 359 -20.54 11.01 6.19
C TRP A 359 -19.32 10.80 5.29
N PHE A 360 -18.17 11.36 5.66
CA PHE A 360 -16.88 11.17 4.98
C PHE A 360 -16.43 9.70 5.03
N ARG A 361 -16.56 9.05 6.18
CA ARG A 361 -16.42 7.57 6.31
C ARG A 361 -17.49 6.80 5.53
N GLY A 362 -18.52 7.46 5.04
CA GLY A 362 -19.54 6.85 4.19
C GLY A 362 -19.17 6.84 2.71
N PHE A 363 -18.16 7.62 2.30
CA PHE A 363 -17.74 7.70 0.90
C PHE A 363 -17.10 6.38 0.44
N GLY A 364 -17.37 5.95 -0.79
CA GLY A 364 -16.72 4.76 -1.39
C GLY A 364 -17.56 3.48 -1.51
N GLY A 365 -18.89 3.52 -1.32
CA GLY A 365 -19.72 2.35 -1.66
C GLY A 365 -21.24 2.53 -1.51
N THR A 366 -21.99 1.82 -2.37
CA THR A 366 -23.46 1.72 -2.36
C THR A 366 -24.01 0.81 -1.26
N GLN A 367 -23.14 0.20 -0.45
CA GLN A 367 -23.56 -0.71 0.61
C GLN A 367 -24.29 0.00 1.76
N LYS A 368 -25.19 -0.75 2.41
CA LYS A 368 -25.98 -0.28 3.55
C LYS A 368 -25.05 0.24 4.66
N PRO A 369 -25.48 1.24 5.46
CA PRO A 369 -24.67 1.82 6.55
C PRO A 369 -24.03 0.81 7.50
N LYS A 370 -24.66 -0.36 7.68
CA LYS A 370 -24.15 -1.44 8.54
C LYS A 370 -22.88 -2.11 8.03
N ASP A 371 -22.63 -2.09 6.72
CA ASP A 371 -21.48 -2.79 6.10
C ASP A 371 -20.35 -1.82 5.70
N ARG A 372 -20.53 -0.52 5.96
CA ARG A 372 -19.55 0.51 5.62
C ARG A 372 -18.37 0.49 6.59
N GLN A 373 -17.17 0.35 6.03
CA GLN A 373 -15.88 0.67 6.65
C GLN A 373 -15.67 0.13 8.08
N ARG A 374 -16.00 -1.16 8.28
CA ARG A 374 -15.59 -1.89 9.49
C ARG A 374 -14.07 -2.04 9.47
N ASN A 375 -13.44 -1.96 10.64
CA ASN A 375 -12.03 -2.29 10.86
C ASN A 375 -11.01 -1.26 10.32
N VAL A 376 -11.31 0.05 10.38
CA VAL A 376 -10.35 1.12 10.04
C VAL A 376 -10.31 2.19 11.13
N ILE A 377 -9.08 2.57 11.50
CA ILE A 377 -8.76 3.68 12.40
C ILE A 377 -8.02 4.74 11.58
N TYR A 378 -8.42 6.00 11.71
CA TYR A 378 -7.79 7.14 11.04
C TYR A 378 -6.64 7.67 11.91
N GLY A 379 -5.41 7.42 11.48
CA GLY A 379 -4.19 7.87 12.18
C GLY A 379 -4.18 9.38 12.44
N ASP A 380 -4.47 10.18 11.40
CA ASP A 380 -4.49 11.65 11.49
C ASP A 380 -5.42 12.18 12.58
N LEU A 381 -6.55 11.48 12.81
CA LEU A 381 -7.50 11.82 13.85
C LEU A 381 -6.94 11.47 15.24
N LEU A 382 -6.28 10.32 15.38
CA LEU A 382 -5.60 9.95 16.63
C LEU A 382 -4.47 10.92 16.97
N VAL A 383 -3.72 11.40 15.98
CA VAL A 383 -2.64 12.38 16.17
C VAL A 383 -3.16 13.70 16.75
N LEU A 384 -4.43 14.06 16.53
CA LEU A 384 -5.02 15.22 17.20
C LEU A 384 -4.96 15.10 18.73
N TYR A 385 -5.03 13.90 19.29
CA TYR A 385 -4.87 13.70 20.74
C TYR A 385 -3.51 14.20 21.24
N LEU A 386 -2.44 14.02 20.44
CA LEU A 386 -1.12 14.54 20.76
C LEU A 386 -1.06 16.06 20.73
N ARG A 387 -1.97 16.73 20.02
CA ARG A 387 -2.00 18.20 19.93
C ARG A 387 -2.80 18.84 21.06
N LEU A 388 -3.57 18.05 21.81
CA LEU A 388 -4.34 18.52 22.96
C LEU A 388 -3.43 18.79 24.17
N SER A 389 -3.79 19.78 24.98
CA SER A 389 -3.15 20.00 26.28
C SER A 389 -3.40 18.80 27.22
N PRO A 390 -2.58 18.59 28.26
CA PRO A 390 -2.78 17.49 29.20
C PRO A 390 -4.18 17.48 29.85
N GLU A 391 -4.74 18.65 30.14
CA GLU A 391 -6.11 18.80 30.67
C GLU A 391 -7.15 18.35 29.64
N GLN A 392 -7.02 18.81 28.40
CA GLN A 392 -7.91 18.41 27.30
C GLN A 392 -7.82 16.91 27.00
N GLN A 393 -6.63 16.32 27.08
CA GLN A 393 -6.42 14.89 26.95
C GLN A 393 -7.17 14.09 28.02
N GLN A 394 -7.21 14.59 29.26
CA GLN A 394 -7.97 13.97 30.34
C GLN A 394 -9.47 14.10 30.09
N ASP A 395 -9.96 15.26 29.66
CA ASP A 395 -11.37 15.44 29.35
C ASP A 395 -11.84 14.49 28.23
N VAL A 396 -11.03 14.28 27.18
CA VAL A 396 -11.32 13.29 26.11
C VAL A 396 -11.48 11.88 26.70
N ILE A 397 -10.57 11.48 27.60
CA ILE A 397 -10.63 10.17 28.27
C ILE A 397 -11.87 10.05 29.16
N GLN A 398 -12.34 11.15 29.76
CA GLN A 398 -13.48 11.18 30.67
C GLN A 398 -14.84 11.34 29.96
N LEU A 399 -14.85 11.78 28.70
CA LEU A 399 -16.07 12.08 27.94
C LEU A 399 -17.09 10.92 27.96
N ASP A 400 -18.32 11.16 28.42
CA ASP A 400 -19.38 10.15 28.35
C ASP A 400 -20.19 10.30 27.06
N ILE A 401 -19.92 9.42 26.08
CA ILE A 401 -20.62 9.44 24.78
C ILE A 401 -22.05 8.88 24.89
N HIS A 402 -22.39 8.15 25.97
CA HIS A 402 -23.70 7.50 26.09
C HIS A 402 -24.85 8.49 26.31
N GLY A 403 -24.57 9.73 26.73
CA GLY A 403 -25.57 10.78 26.93
C GLY A 403 -25.92 11.61 25.68
N MET A 404 -25.10 11.60 24.63
CA MET A 404 -25.24 12.54 23.50
C MET A 404 -26.19 12.08 22.39
N ASN A 405 -26.43 10.77 22.23
CA ASN A 405 -27.34 10.22 21.22
C ASN A 405 -28.84 10.43 21.56
N GLY A 406 -29.17 10.97 22.74
CA GLY A 406 -30.55 11.19 23.18
C GLY A 406 -31.18 12.52 22.77
N ALA A 407 -30.38 13.52 22.39
CA ALA A 407 -30.86 14.90 22.19
C ALA A 407 -31.25 15.25 20.74
N ASP A 408 -30.77 14.51 19.73
CA ASP A 408 -30.96 14.82 18.30
C ASP A 408 -32.09 14.02 17.62
N ASN A 409 -32.95 13.36 18.40
CA ASN A 409 -33.97 12.44 17.89
C ASN A 409 -35.16 13.09 17.15
N ASN A 410 -35.07 14.36 16.74
CA ASN A 410 -36.20 15.06 16.12
C ASN A 410 -36.01 15.50 14.65
N ARG A 411 -34.86 15.25 14.00
CA ARG A 411 -34.75 15.42 12.53
C ARG A 411 -33.81 14.41 11.88
N ASN A 412 -34.41 13.45 11.18
CA ASN A 412 -33.84 12.44 10.27
C ASN A 412 -33.35 11.13 10.91
N ASN A 413 -34.11 10.07 10.62
CA ASN A 413 -33.81 8.67 10.93
C ASN A 413 -32.49 8.19 10.30
N TYR A 414 -31.38 8.39 11.00
CA TYR A 414 -30.14 7.63 10.83
C TYR A 414 -29.82 6.95 12.16
N SER A 415 -30.52 5.85 12.48
CA SER A 415 -30.16 5.06 13.67
C SER A 415 -28.87 4.29 13.36
N PHE A 416 -27.73 4.79 13.84
CA PHE A 416 -26.49 4.02 13.92
C PHE A 416 -26.61 3.02 15.07
N THR A 417 -27.25 1.87 14.82
CA THR A 417 -27.21 0.75 15.77
C THR A 417 -25.85 0.06 15.62
N HIS A 418 -24.88 0.48 16.44
CA HIS A 418 -23.65 -0.25 16.68
C HIS A 418 -24.03 -1.60 17.33
N THR A 419 -23.91 -2.72 16.61
CA THR A 419 -24.31 -4.05 17.13
C THR A 419 -23.26 -4.75 17.99
N GLN A 420 -22.09 -4.14 18.19
CA GLN A 420 -21.25 -4.46 19.35
C GLN A 420 -21.68 -3.54 20.48
N ARG A 421 -22.01 -4.10 21.65
CA ARG A 421 -22.16 -3.29 22.87
C ARG A 421 -20.92 -2.40 22.96
N PRO A 422 -21.06 -1.08 23.08
CA PRO A 422 -19.90 -0.21 23.18
C PRO A 422 -19.07 -0.69 24.37
N ILE A 423 -17.87 -1.19 24.07
CA ILE A 423 -16.90 -1.49 25.11
C ILE A 423 -16.60 -0.12 25.72
N SER A 424 -16.83 0.05 27.02
CA SER A 424 -16.45 1.31 27.64
C SER A 424 -14.95 1.50 27.44
N PHE A 425 -14.50 2.73 27.17
CA PHE A 425 -13.08 3.03 26.94
C PHE A 425 -12.20 2.42 28.04
N LEU A 426 -12.62 2.54 29.30
CA LEU A 426 -11.95 1.91 30.45
C LEU A 426 -11.86 0.38 30.36
N ASN A 427 -12.86 -0.30 29.81
CA ASN A 427 -12.82 -1.75 29.63
C ASN A 427 -11.90 -2.16 28.48
N ALA A 428 -11.92 -1.45 27.35
CA ALA A 428 -11.00 -1.71 26.22
C ALA A 428 -9.54 -1.51 26.65
N MET A 429 -9.31 -0.42 27.38
CA MET A 429 -8.04 -0.08 28.00
C MET A 429 -7.56 -1.11 29.01
N ARG A 430 -8.42 -1.56 29.94
CA ARG A 430 -8.07 -2.65 30.87
C ARG A 430 -7.75 -3.95 30.14
N ALA A 431 -8.44 -4.25 29.04
CA ALA A 431 -8.14 -5.42 28.24
C ALA A 431 -6.77 -5.31 27.56
N TYR A 432 -6.45 -4.13 27.00
CA TYR A 432 -5.13 -3.83 26.44
C TYR A 432 -4.01 -3.92 27.49
N LEU A 433 -4.18 -3.28 28.65
CA LEU A 433 -3.15 -3.31 29.71
C LEU A 433 -2.88 -4.73 30.22
N LYS A 434 -3.90 -5.60 30.28
CA LYS A 434 -3.76 -7.01 30.66
C LYS A 434 -3.01 -7.84 29.62
N SER A 435 -2.95 -7.42 28.36
CA SER A 435 -2.20 -8.14 27.31
C SER A 435 -0.74 -7.71 27.20
N CYS A 436 -0.33 -6.64 27.88
CA CYS A 436 1.03 -6.11 27.82
C CYS A 436 2.00 -6.94 28.71
N PRO A 437 2.99 -7.64 28.13
CA PRO A 437 3.88 -8.52 28.89
C PRO A 437 4.84 -7.78 29.84
N ALA A 438 5.13 -6.50 29.59
CA ALA A 438 6.06 -5.70 30.40
C ALA A 438 5.43 -5.15 31.70
N LEU A 439 4.11 -5.27 31.87
CA LEU A 439 3.43 -4.78 33.06
C LEU A 439 3.37 -5.80 34.19
N ASP A 440 3.92 -7.01 34.08
CA ASP A 440 3.86 -7.99 35.17
C ASP A 440 4.87 -7.69 36.31
N ASP A 441 6.00 -7.04 36.03
CA ASP A 441 6.97 -6.59 37.05
C ASP A 441 6.60 -5.24 37.72
N HIS A 442 5.67 -4.48 37.13
CA HIS A 442 5.14 -3.22 37.70
C HIS A 442 3.63 -3.26 38.00
N GLY A 443 2.92 -4.29 37.56
CA GLY A 443 1.48 -4.49 37.78
C GLY A 443 1.16 -4.83 39.22
N ASN A 444 2.15 -5.31 39.98
CA ASN A 444 2.07 -5.41 41.44
C ASN A 444 2.29 -4.08 42.16
N LYS A 445 2.85 -3.05 41.50
CA LYS A 445 2.90 -1.68 42.05
C LYS A 445 1.63 -0.89 41.72
N LEU A 446 1.07 -1.01 40.52
CA LEU A 446 -0.23 -0.39 40.18
C LEU A 446 -1.41 -0.99 40.97
N LYS A 447 -1.31 -2.24 41.44
CA LYS A 447 -2.26 -2.80 42.43
C LYS A 447 -2.13 -2.20 43.83
N ASN A 448 -0.99 -1.60 44.18
CA ASN A 448 -0.67 -1.12 45.52
C ASN A 448 -0.65 0.41 45.66
N VAL A 449 -0.86 1.17 44.58
CA VAL A 449 -0.95 2.65 44.61
C VAL A 449 -2.35 3.16 45.01
N LEU A 450 -3.32 2.27 45.25
CA LEU A 450 -4.61 2.63 45.86
C LEU A 450 -4.54 2.94 47.37
N VAL A 451 -3.34 3.03 47.97
CA VAL A 451 -3.17 3.45 49.36
C VAL A 451 -1.94 4.35 49.47
N THR A 452 -2.17 5.55 50.00
CA THR A 452 -1.24 6.60 50.46
C THR A 452 -0.64 7.59 49.43
N GLU A 453 -1.20 8.80 49.45
CA GLU A 453 -0.58 10.06 49.03
C GLU A 453 0.52 10.52 50.01
N SER A 454 1.57 11.20 49.51
CA SER A 454 2.02 12.52 50.01
C SER A 454 3.29 13.02 49.29
N MET A 455 3.14 14.19 48.67
CA MET A 455 4.06 15.34 48.48
C MET A 455 5.59 15.17 48.31
N ALA A 456 6.11 15.76 47.22
CA ALA A 456 7.17 16.80 47.27
C ALA A 456 7.30 17.55 45.92
N THR A 457 7.54 18.85 46.02
CA THR A 457 7.69 19.89 44.98
C THR A 457 9.17 20.16 44.60
N THR A 458 9.37 21.09 43.64
CA THR A 458 10.59 21.85 43.22
C THR A 458 11.56 21.14 42.26
N THR A 459 12.18 21.74 41.24
CA THR A 459 12.26 23.13 40.68
C THR A 459 12.87 23.07 39.26
N GLU A 460 12.61 24.11 38.47
CA GLU A 460 13.16 24.41 37.13
C GLU A 460 14.69 24.53 37.09
N ASN A 461 15.28 24.30 35.90
CA ASN A 461 16.34 25.11 35.33
C ASN A 461 16.41 24.86 33.80
N GLU A 462 16.27 25.95 33.07
CA GLU A 462 16.56 26.13 31.64
C GLU A 462 18.08 26.23 31.44
N ASP A 463 18.58 25.79 30.29
CA ASP A 463 19.72 26.41 29.61
C ASP A 463 19.63 26.08 28.11
N ASP A 464 19.69 27.15 27.32
CA ASP A 464 19.66 27.22 25.86
C ASP A 464 20.94 26.64 25.23
N ASP A 465 20.82 26.04 24.04
CA ASP A 465 21.93 25.93 23.09
C ASP A 465 21.41 26.02 21.64
N ASP A 466 21.69 27.17 21.02
CA ASP A 466 21.44 27.52 19.62
C ASP A 466 22.50 26.89 18.71
N HIS A 467 22.13 25.84 17.96
CA HIS A 467 22.87 25.42 16.76
C HIS A 467 21.90 25.16 15.60
N ALA A 468 21.78 26.17 14.73
CA ALA A 468 21.18 26.04 13.42
C ALA A 468 22.11 25.22 12.51
N HIS A 469 21.66 24.03 12.11
CA HIS A 469 22.23 23.25 11.02
C HIS A 469 21.31 23.37 9.80
N ASP A 470 21.90 23.74 8.67
CA ASP A 470 21.33 23.57 7.34
C ASP A 470 21.03 22.08 7.14
N ILE A 471 19.74 21.73 7.10
CA ILE A 471 19.25 20.38 6.85
C ILE A 471 19.19 20.21 5.33
N ASP A 472 19.91 19.20 4.84
CA ASP A 472 19.88 18.77 3.45
C ASP A 472 18.45 18.29 3.10
N GLU A 473 17.92 18.69 1.94
CA GLU A 473 16.56 18.32 1.47
C GLU A 473 16.31 16.78 1.39
N GLU A 474 17.35 15.94 1.48
CA GLU A 474 17.24 14.47 1.61
C GLU A 474 16.93 14.01 3.05
N GLU A 475 17.34 14.76 4.08
CA GLU A 475 16.98 14.48 5.47
C GLU A 475 15.50 14.78 5.72
N GLU A 476 14.92 15.79 5.07
CA GLU A 476 13.49 16.12 5.16
C GLU A 476 12.58 14.99 4.62
N GLU A 477 12.98 14.31 3.54
CA GLU A 477 12.19 13.17 3.01
C GLU A 477 12.28 11.95 3.94
N GLU A 478 13.45 11.63 4.49
CA GLU A 478 13.55 10.57 5.50
C GLU A 478 12.81 10.95 6.81
N GLU A 479 12.90 12.20 7.27
CA GLU A 479 12.25 12.75 8.48
C GLU A 479 10.71 12.77 8.40
N LEU A 480 10.16 13.10 7.24
CA LEU A 480 8.71 12.99 6.97
C LEU A 480 8.23 11.53 7.03
N LEU A 481 9.06 10.55 6.61
CA LEU A 481 8.72 9.13 6.67
C LEU A 481 8.90 8.51 8.07
N TYR A 482 9.85 9.03 8.88
CA TYR A 482 10.06 8.63 10.28
C TYR A 482 8.87 9.01 11.20
N THR A 483 8.09 10.02 10.82
CA THR A 483 7.07 10.64 11.67
C THR A 483 5.86 9.73 11.98
N TYR A 484 5.33 8.96 11.01
CA TYR A 484 4.01 8.32 11.18
C TYR A 484 3.97 7.10 12.13
N SER A 485 5.00 6.24 12.13
CA SER A 485 5.04 5.12 13.09
C SER A 485 5.47 5.60 14.49
N LEU A 486 6.26 6.68 14.54
CA LEU A 486 6.59 7.37 15.78
C LEU A 486 5.33 8.00 16.39
N GLU A 487 4.47 8.61 15.58
CA GLU A 487 3.20 9.17 16.02
C GLU A 487 2.29 8.13 16.68
N LEU A 488 2.19 6.92 16.11
CA LEU A 488 1.43 5.83 16.74
C LEU A 488 2.00 5.47 18.12
N ALA A 489 3.32 5.37 18.21
CA ALA A 489 4.02 5.07 19.46
C ALA A 489 3.82 6.19 20.50
N LEU A 490 3.88 7.45 20.06
CA LEU A 490 3.67 8.63 20.88
C LEU A 490 2.22 8.76 21.34
N VAL A 491 1.23 8.51 20.47
CA VAL A 491 -0.20 8.50 20.85
C VAL A 491 -0.40 7.53 22.01
N MET A 492 0.16 6.33 21.89
CA MET A 492 0.06 5.30 22.92
C MET A 492 0.83 5.66 24.19
N ASP A 493 2.05 6.18 24.08
CA ASP A 493 2.83 6.62 25.23
C ASP A 493 2.10 7.74 26.00
N ARG A 494 1.56 8.74 25.30
CA ARG A 494 0.78 9.81 25.94
C ARG A 494 -0.54 9.32 26.51
N LEU A 495 -1.24 8.42 25.81
CA LEU A 495 -2.47 7.82 26.32
C LEU A 495 -2.21 7.06 27.63
N LEU A 496 -1.14 6.26 27.67
CA LEU A 496 -0.72 5.54 28.86
C LEU A 496 -0.33 6.49 30.00
N ARG A 497 0.45 7.54 29.73
CA ARG A 497 0.82 8.57 30.74
C ARG A 497 -0.38 9.36 31.27
N ALA A 498 -1.31 9.77 30.39
CA ALA A 498 -2.52 10.49 30.79
C ALA A 498 -3.38 9.64 31.74
N MET A 499 -3.38 8.32 31.54
CA MET A 499 -4.07 7.37 32.39
C MET A 499 -3.32 7.02 33.68
N GLU A 500 -1.99 6.94 33.66
CA GLU A 500 -1.18 6.81 34.89
C GLU A 500 -1.43 7.98 35.87
N ARG A 501 -1.83 9.15 35.35
CA ARG A 501 -2.25 10.30 36.17
C ARG A 501 -3.72 10.22 36.64
N TYR A 502 -4.52 9.37 36.01
CA TYR A 502 -5.97 9.27 36.26
C TYR A 502 -6.32 8.09 37.19
N CYS A 503 -5.55 7.00 37.12
CA CYS A 503 -5.63 5.87 38.03
C CYS A 503 -4.78 6.13 39.26
#